data_AF-A0A975ZPU6-F1
#
_entry.id   AF-A0A975ZPU6-F1
#
_cell.length_a   1.000
_cell.length_b   1.000
_cell.length_c   1.000
_cell.angle_alpha   90.00
_cell.angle_beta   90.00
_cell.angle_gamma   90.00
#
_symmetry.space_group_name_H-M   'P 1'
#
loop_
_entity.id
_entity.type
_entity.pdbx_description
1 polymer ?
#
loop_
_entity_poly.entity_id
_entity_poly.type
_entity_poly.pdbx_seq_one_letter_code
_entity_poly.pdbx_strand_id
1 'polypeptide(L)'
;MTPAPRRKTSLTLDAAALADARELGINVSAVADQALRHAVAEARHRHWLKDNAEAFAAQADWHERHGHPLAEIIAAPGGATWSR
;
A
#
# COMPACT_ATOMS: atom_id res chain seq x y z
N MET A 1 -6.53 -20.25 -3.91
CA MET A 1 -5.94 -19.13 -4.69
C MET A 1 -4.76 -19.67 -5.48
N THR A 2 -4.87 -19.71 -6.80
CA THR A 2 -3.78 -20.15 -7.68
C THR A 2 -2.68 -19.07 -7.68
N PRO A 3 -1.40 -19.41 -7.48
CA PRO A 3 -0.33 -18.43 -7.54
C PRO A 3 -0.31 -17.77 -8.93
N ALA A 4 -0.23 -16.45 -8.96
CA ALA A 4 -0.18 -15.69 -10.21
C ALA A 4 1.00 -16.17 -11.08
N PRO A 5 0.83 -16.20 -12.42
CA PRO A 5 1.88 -16.67 -13.33
C PRO A 5 3.12 -15.77 -13.19
N ARG A 6 4.28 -16.39 -12.93
CA ARG A 6 5.56 -15.68 -12.86
C ARG A 6 6.19 -15.62 -14.25
N ARG A 7 6.63 -14.43 -14.66
CA ARG A 7 7.40 -14.24 -15.89
C ARG A 7 8.88 -14.06 -15.57
N LYS A 8 9.74 -14.86 -16.19
CA LYS A 8 11.20 -14.66 -16.12
C LYS A 8 11.53 -13.30 -16.74
N THR A 9 12.25 -12.46 -15.99
CA THR A 9 12.64 -11.11 -16.41
C THR A 9 14.11 -10.93 -16.08
N SER A 10 14.91 -10.41 -17.02
CA SER A 10 16.32 -10.06 -16.79
C SER A 10 16.40 -8.67 -16.16
N LEU A 11 17.27 -8.50 -15.17
CA LEU A 11 17.49 -7.26 -14.44
C LEU A 11 19.00 -7.04 -14.27
N THR A 12 19.43 -5.79 -14.33
CA THR A 12 20.82 -5.42 -14.00
C THR A 12 20.85 -4.94 -12.56
N LEU A 13 21.66 -5.58 -11.73
CA LEU A 13 21.86 -5.25 -10.32
C LEU A 13 23.36 -5.10 -10.05
N ASP A 14 23.69 -4.47 -8.93
CA ASP A 14 25.07 -4.31 -8.50
C ASP A 14 25.76 -5.67 -8.31
N ALA A 15 26.97 -5.81 -8.86
CA ALA A 15 27.69 -7.08 -8.88
C ALA A 15 28.19 -7.49 -7.49
N ALA A 16 28.60 -6.53 -6.65
CA ALA A 16 29.05 -6.83 -5.29
C ALA A 16 27.86 -7.28 -4.43
N ALA A 17 26.72 -6.59 -4.52
CA ALA A 17 25.50 -7.00 -3.83
C ALA A 17 25.02 -8.41 -4.23
N LEU A 18 25.17 -8.80 -5.51
CA LEU A 18 24.87 -10.16 -5.97
C LEU A 18 25.84 -11.20 -5.40
N ALA A 19 27.13 -10.86 -5.28
CA ALA A 19 28.12 -11.73 -4.66
C ALA A 19 27.81 -11.93 -3.16
N ASP A 20 27.58 -10.85 -2.43
CA ASP A 20 27.21 -10.88 -1.00
C ASP A 20 25.94 -11.69 -0.78
N ALA A 21 24.91 -11.47 -1.60
CA ALA A 21 23.67 -12.24 -1.52
C ALA A 21 23.89 -13.74 -1.72
N ARG A 22 24.81 -14.12 -2.60
CA ARG A 22 25.16 -15.52 -2.82
C ARG A 22 25.91 -16.12 -1.63
N GLU A 23 26.86 -15.39 -1.06
CA GLU A 23 27.62 -15.83 0.12
C GLU A 23 26.70 -16.00 1.34
N LEU A 24 25.72 -15.11 1.48
CA LEU A 24 24.75 -15.10 2.58
C LEU A 24 23.53 -16.01 2.34
N GLY A 25 23.44 -16.70 1.20
CA GLY A 25 22.32 -17.58 0.88
C GLY A 25 20.98 -16.85 0.66
N ILE A 26 21.02 -15.57 0.28
CA ILE A 26 19.83 -14.74 0.05
C ILE A 26 19.21 -15.09 -1.31
N ASN A 27 17.89 -15.32 -1.31
CA ASN A 27 17.13 -15.53 -2.54
C ASN A 27 16.82 -14.18 -3.22
N VAL A 28 17.74 -13.75 -4.10
CA VAL A 28 17.63 -12.48 -4.84
C VAL A 28 16.30 -12.34 -5.58
N SER A 29 15.79 -13.41 -6.20
CA SER A 29 14.53 -13.36 -6.94
C SER A 29 13.32 -13.10 -6.03
N ALA A 30 13.31 -13.69 -4.82
CA ALA A 30 12.23 -13.45 -3.86
C ALA A 30 12.28 -12.02 -3.30
N VAL A 31 13.48 -11.52 -2.99
CA VAL A 31 13.67 -10.14 -2.52
C VAL A 31 13.26 -9.13 -3.59
N ALA A 32 13.70 -9.32 -4.84
CA ALA A 32 13.35 -8.45 -5.95
C ALA A 32 11.84 -8.44 -6.23
N ASP A 33 11.17 -9.60 -6.19
CA ASP A 33 9.72 -9.70 -6.36
C ASP A 33 8.96 -8.98 -5.24
N GLN A 34 9.37 -9.15 -3.98
CA GLN A 34 8.75 -8.44 -2.86
C GLN A 34 8.94 -6.92 -2.98
N ALA A 35 10.17 -6.46 -3.26
CA ALA A 35 10.48 -5.05 -3.41
C ALA A 35 9.67 -4.41 -4.55
N LEU A 36 9.56 -5.10 -5.69
CA LEU A 36 8.78 -4.64 -6.83
C LEU A 36 7.29 -4.55 -6.50
N ARG A 37 6.72 -5.56 -5.84
CA ARG A 37 5.30 -5.54 -5.43
C ARG A 37 5.00 -4.38 -4.49
N HIS A 38 5.88 -4.14 -3.53
CA HIS A 38 5.75 -3.02 -2.60
C HIS A 38 5.78 -1.67 -3.35
N ALA A 39 6.80 -1.45 -4.18
CA ALA A 39 6.93 -0.21 -4.96
C ALA A 39 5.72 0.03 -5.88
N VAL A 40 5.20 -1.02 -6.52
CA VAL A 40 3.99 -0.94 -7.36
C VAL A 40 2.75 -0.62 -6.53
N ALA A 41 2.57 -1.25 -5.37
CA ALA A 41 1.44 -0.99 -4.48
C ALA A 41 1.45 0.47 -3.99
N GLU A 42 2.60 0.98 -3.56
CA GLU A 42 2.75 2.37 -3.16
C GLU A 42 2.47 3.34 -4.32
N ALA A 43 3.00 3.05 -5.52
CA ALA A 43 2.76 3.89 -6.69
C ALA A 43 1.28 3.95 -7.05
N ARG A 44 0.58 2.81 -7.00
CA ARG A 44 -0.88 2.75 -7.20
C ARG A 44 -1.63 3.52 -6.13
N HIS A 45 -1.24 3.38 -4.87
CA HIS A 45 -1.86 4.11 -3.76
C HIS A 45 -1.71 5.62 -3.94
N ARG A 46 -0.51 6.10 -4.27
CA ARG A 46 -0.27 7.52 -4.56
C ARG A 46 -1.11 8.03 -5.72
N HIS A 47 -1.21 7.25 -6.81
CA HIS A 47 -2.04 7.63 -7.95
C HIS A 47 -3.52 7.70 -7.56
N TRP A 48 -4.02 6.71 -6.84
CA TRP A 48 -5.40 6.69 -6.36
C TRP A 48 -5.71 7.89 -5.45
N LEU A 49 -4.82 8.22 -4.50
CA LEU A 49 -5.00 9.40 -3.65
C LEU A 49 -5.08 10.69 -4.47
N LYS A 50 -4.22 10.83 -5.49
CA LYS A 50 -4.25 11.98 -6.39
C LYS A 50 -5.57 12.06 -7.15
N ASP A 51 -6.02 10.95 -7.73
CA ASP A 51 -7.23 10.90 -8.54
C ASP A 51 -8.50 11.15 -7.71
N ASN A 52 -8.46 10.84 -6.40
CA ASN A 52 -9.59 11.01 -5.48
C ASN A 52 -9.47 12.28 -4.61
N ALA A 53 -8.45 13.11 -4.83
CA ALA A 53 -8.19 14.29 -3.99
C ALA A 53 -9.38 15.27 -3.97
N GLU A 54 -10.01 15.50 -5.13
CA GLU A 54 -11.19 16.38 -5.23
C GLU A 54 -12.40 15.79 -4.49
N ALA A 55 -12.62 14.48 -4.60
CA ALA A 55 -13.72 13.81 -3.89
C ALA A 55 -13.54 13.91 -2.37
N PHE A 56 -12.32 13.73 -1.87
CA PHE A 56 -12.02 13.91 -0.44
C PHE A 56 -12.18 15.35 0.01
N ALA A 57 -11.75 16.32 -0.80
CA ALA A 57 -11.95 17.74 -0.49
C ALA A 57 -13.44 18.10 -0.43
N ALA A 58 -14.23 17.63 -1.40
CA ALA A 58 -15.68 17.84 -1.41
C ALA A 58 -16.37 17.19 -0.21
N GLN A 59 -15.95 15.99 0.18
CA GLN A 59 -16.47 15.31 1.37
C GLN A 59 -16.11 16.06 2.66
N ALA A 60 -14.88 16.56 2.79
CA ALA A 60 -14.43 17.34 3.94
C ALA A 60 -15.24 18.64 4.09
N ASP A 61 -15.39 19.40 3.00
CA ASP A 61 -16.20 20.62 2.98
C ASP A 61 -17.69 20.35 3.26
N TRP A 62 -18.22 19.19 2.83
CA TRP A 62 -19.57 18.79 3.20
C TRP A 62 -19.68 18.49 4.71
N HIS A 63 -18.72 17.77 5.30
CA HIS A 63 -18.69 17.49 6.74
C HIS A 63 -18.56 18.75 7.59
N GLU A 64 -17.77 19.73 7.16
CA GLU A 64 -17.64 21.01 7.87
C GLU A 64 -18.98 21.77 7.92
N ARG A 65 -19.76 21.69 6.84
CA ARG A 65 -21.05 22.38 6.72
C ARG A 65 -22.21 21.65 7.41
N HIS A 66 -22.18 20.32 7.47
CA HIS A 66 -23.33 19.50 7.91
C HIS A 66 -23.05 18.65 9.15
N GLY A 67 -21.81 18.62 9.63
CA GLY A 67 -21.36 17.67 10.64
C GLY A 67 -21.08 16.29 10.07
N HIS A 68 -20.38 15.45 10.84
CA HIS A 68 -20.08 14.08 10.44
C HIS A 68 -21.33 13.20 10.62
N PRO A 69 -21.83 12.48 9.58
CA PRO A 69 -23.09 11.73 9.65
C PRO A 69 -23.13 10.67 10.74
N LEU A 70 -21.97 10.11 11.10
CA LEU A 70 -21.84 9.08 12.14
C LEU A 70 -21.34 9.62 13.49
N ALA A 71 -21.31 10.94 13.70
CA ALA A 71 -20.73 11.54 14.91
C ALA A 71 -21.32 10.95 16.20
N GLU A 72 -22.65 10.81 16.27
CA GLU A 72 -23.34 10.28 17.45
C GLU A 72 -23.00 8.82 17.73
N ILE A 73 -22.90 8.00 16.67
CA ILE A 73 -22.58 6.56 16.79
C ILE A 73 -21.13 6.38 17.21
N ILE A 74 -20.21 7.19 16.66
CA ILE A 74 -18.79 7.17 17.03
C ILE A 74 -18.62 7.59 18.51
N ALA A 75 -19.37 8.57 18.97
CA ALA A 75 -19.35 9.04 20.35
C ALA A 75 -20.09 8.10 21.33
N ALA A 76 -20.89 7.15 20.83
CA ALA A 76 -21.60 6.20 21.66
C ALA A 76 -20.63 5.19 22.34
N PRO A 77 -21.00 4.58 23.48
CA PRO A 77 -20.15 3.63 24.20
C PRO A 77 -19.66 2.45 23.35
N GLY A 78 -20.43 2.06 22.33
CA GLY A 78 -20.05 1.00 21.38
C GLY A 78 -18.95 1.40 20.40
N GLY A 79 -18.75 2.70 20.12
CA GLY A 79 -17.71 3.19 19.21
C GLY A 79 -16.29 2.80 19.64
N ALA A 80 -16.05 2.71 20.95
CA ALA A 80 -14.78 2.26 21.52
C ALA A 80 -14.40 0.82 21.13
N THR A 81 -15.35 0.01 20.66
CA THR A 81 -15.09 -1.38 20.23
C THR A 81 -14.57 -1.48 18.80
N TRP A 82 -14.58 -0.38 18.03
CA TRP A 82 -14.22 -0.36 16.61
C TRP A 82 -12.75 0.00 16.35
N SER A 83 -12.01 0.47 17.34
CA SER A 83 -10.62 0.91 17.20
C SER A 83 -9.57 -0.20 17.36
N ARG A 84 -9.90 -1.45 17.02
CA ARG A 84 -8.97 -2.59 17.14
C ARG A 84 -8.06 -2.72 15.93
#